data_AF-A0A0K0JR01-F1
#
_entry.id   AF-A0A0K0JR01-F1
#
_cell.length_a   1.000
_cell.length_b   1.000
_cell.length_c   1.000
_cell.angle_alpha   90.00
_cell.angle_beta   90.00
_cell.angle_gamma   90.00
#
_symmetry.space_group_name_H-M   'P 1'
#
loop_
_entity.id
_entity.type
_entity.pdbx_description
1 polymer ?
#
loop_
_entity_poly.entity_id
_entity_poly.type
_entity_poly.pdbx_seq_one_letter_code
_entity_poly.pdbx_strand_id
1 'polypeptide(L)'
;MPSILNTMFLSAFIFCSFIYTIPTMTSVRVIRRDTAAILQKMHNNLRENCFPRPSGGCACTVKQGDGVETVENYDSSEQCRLDIAAQTVHNKKQLNEEIKDRYGNYKQDCFPLPSGGCMCTERDAVGNEVMKKYDDGVHCKFSQKTKRTANEQPPQNARDPVRERAQANYRAVINELNEKFKGLKEGCFPRPKGCLCVIGKDRDGRDITERRMKDRDCKCQPGERSHGCPTGGA
;
A
#
# COMPACT_ATOMS: atom_id res chain seq x y z
N MET A 1 -104.82 -52.08 2.80
CA MET A 1 -104.32 -53.45 2.62
C MET A 1 -103.38 -53.47 1.43
N PRO A 2 -102.21 -54.13 1.54
CA PRO A 2 -101.01 -53.75 0.78
C PRO A 2 -100.92 -54.50 -0.56
N SER A 3 -100.55 -53.78 -1.61
CA SER A 3 -100.09 -54.37 -2.87
C SER A 3 -98.56 -54.43 -2.82
N ILE A 4 -98.06 -55.58 -2.39
CA ILE A 4 -96.67 -56.01 -2.51
C ILE A 4 -96.57 -56.77 -3.84
N LEU A 5 -95.78 -56.30 -4.80
CA LEU A 5 -95.17 -57.11 -5.87
C LEU A 5 -94.15 -56.20 -6.58
N ASN A 6 -92.90 -56.28 -6.17
CA ASN A 6 -91.84 -57.12 -6.75
C ASN A 6 -91.09 -56.41 -7.88
N THR A 7 -89.81 -56.21 -7.57
CA THR A 7 -88.65 -56.45 -8.45
C THR A 7 -88.70 -55.80 -9.83
N MET A 8 -87.80 -54.85 -10.09
CA MET A 8 -86.67 -55.09 -10.99
C MET A 8 -85.70 -53.90 -10.94
N PHE A 9 -84.42 -54.21 -11.11
CA PHE A 9 -83.29 -53.31 -11.35
C PHE A 9 -82.67 -52.56 -10.17
N LEU A 10 -81.95 -53.34 -9.34
CA LEU A 10 -80.60 -52.97 -8.90
C LEU A 10 -79.76 -52.59 -10.14
N SER A 11 -79.69 -51.31 -10.50
CA SER A 11 -78.60 -50.80 -11.34
C SER A 11 -77.48 -50.34 -10.40
N ALA A 12 -76.37 -51.07 -10.49
CA ALA A 12 -75.17 -50.85 -9.73
C ALA A 12 -74.57 -49.46 -10.04
N PHE A 13 -74.94 -48.45 -9.25
CA PHE A 13 -74.17 -47.22 -9.13
C PHE A 13 -72.93 -47.53 -8.30
N ILE A 14 -71.94 -48.13 -8.95
CA ILE A 14 -70.60 -48.30 -8.41
C ILE A 14 -69.98 -46.90 -8.33
N PHE A 15 -69.93 -46.41 -7.09
CA PHE A 15 -69.13 -45.30 -6.62
C PHE A 15 -67.65 -45.50 -6.95
N CYS A 16 -67.24 -45.21 -8.18
CA CYS A 16 -65.85 -44.93 -8.50
C CYS A 16 -65.62 -43.43 -8.34
N SER A 17 -65.62 -42.97 -7.08
CA SER A 17 -65.03 -41.71 -6.67
C SER A 17 -63.51 -41.82 -6.86
N PHE A 18 -63.04 -41.77 -8.11
CA PHE A 18 -61.64 -41.47 -8.41
C PHE A 18 -61.42 -40.00 -8.05
N ILE A 19 -61.05 -39.79 -6.80
CA ILE A 19 -60.42 -38.56 -6.35
C ILE A 19 -59.18 -38.38 -7.21
N TYR A 20 -59.28 -37.49 -8.19
CA TYR A 20 -58.13 -36.95 -8.90
C TYR A 20 -57.30 -36.18 -7.89
N THR A 21 -56.31 -36.85 -7.31
CA THR A 21 -55.22 -36.20 -6.58
C THR A 21 -54.42 -35.43 -7.61
N ILE A 22 -54.77 -34.15 -7.82
CA ILE A 22 -53.98 -33.24 -8.64
C ILE A 22 -52.58 -33.22 -8.02
N PRO A 23 -51.52 -33.63 -8.75
CA PRO A 23 -50.17 -33.56 -8.24
C PRO A 23 -49.88 -32.07 -8.06
N THR A 24 -49.79 -31.63 -6.81
CA THR A 24 -49.29 -30.32 -6.47
C THR A 24 -47.90 -30.22 -7.08
N MET A 25 -47.78 -29.44 -8.15
CA MET A 25 -46.50 -29.04 -8.73
C MET A 25 -45.66 -28.50 -7.59
N THR A 26 -44.74 -29.33 -7.09
CA THR A 26 -43.69 -28.88 -6.19
C THR A 26 -42.95 -27.82 -6.99
N SER A 27 -43.13 -26.57 -6.60
CA SER A 27 -42.32 -25.46 -7.05
C SER A 27 -40.87 -25.88 -6.83
N VAL A 28 -40.20 -26.31 -7.90
CA VAL A 28 -38.75 -26.42 -7.94
C VAL A 28 -38.30 -24.99 -7.72
N ARG A 29 -37.95 -24.67 -6.47
CA ARG A 29 -37.22 -23.45 -6.16
C ARG A 29 -35.93 -23.57 -6.95
N VAL A 30 -35.92 -22.99 -8.15
CA VAL A 30 -34.69 -22.72 -8.88
C VAL A 30 -33.91 -21.82 -7.94
N ILE A 31 -32.98 -22.42 -7.20
CA ILE A 31 -31.96 -21.68 -6.49
C ILE A 31 -31.18 -21.00 -7.60
N ARG A 32 -31.56 -19.76 -7.93
CA ARG A 32 -30.68 -18.84 -8.63
C ARG A 32 -29.49 -18.68 -7.71
N ARG A 33 -28.51 -19.58 -7.86
CA ARG A 33 -27.18 -19.32 -7.34
C ARG A 33 -26.80 -18.02 -7.99
N ASP A 34 -26.55 -17.02 -7.17
CA ASP A 34 -26.14 -15.71 -7.61
C ASP A 34 -24.90 -15.91 -8.47
N THR A 35 -25.08 -15.90 -9.80
CA THR A 35 -24.02 -16.27 -10.73
C THR A 35 -22.88 -15.29 -10.58
N ALA A 36 -23.19 -14.05 -10.17
CA ALA A 36 -22.23 -13.04 -9.76
C ALA A 36 -21.31 -13.51 -8.61
N ALA A 37 -21.81 -14.19 -7.58
CA ALA A 37 -20.99 -14.67 -6.46
C ALA A 37 -20.06 -15.83 -6.87
N ILE A 38 -20.52 -16.71 -7.77
CA ILE A 38 -19.69 -17.76 -8.38
C ILE A 38 -18.62 -17.13 -9.29
N LEU A 39 -19.03 -16.14 -10.10
CA LEU A 39 -18.17 -15.31 -10.92
C LEU A 39 -17.28 -14.37 -10.09
N GLN A 40 -17.49 -14.20 -8.78
CA GLN A 40 -16.54 -13.49 -7.92
C GLN A 40 -15.51 -14.46 -7.36
N LYS A 41 -15.97 -15.60 -6.82
CA LYS A 41 -15.10 -16.63 -6.24
C LYS A 41 -14.05 -17.15 -7.21
N MET A 42 -14.41 -17.29 -8.49
CA MET A 42 -13.47 -17.75 -9.51
C MET A 42 -12.53 -16.62 -10.01
N HIS A 43 -12.85 -15.34 -9.78
CA HIS A 43 -12.27 -14.22 -10.54
C HIS A 43 -11.37 -13.25 -9.78
N ASN A 44 -11.05 -13.51 -8.52
CA ASN A 44 -10.17 -12.60 -7.78
C ASN A 44 -8.75 -12.44 -8.38
N ASN A 45 -8.36 -13.21 -9.40
CA ASN A 45 -6.98 -13.23 -9.91
C ASN A 45 -6.85 -13.40 -11.43
N LEU A 46 -7.85 -13.02 -12.24
CA LEU A 46 -7.64 -12.97 -13.70
C LEU A 46 -6.66 -11.84 -14.04
N ARG A 47 -5.84 -12.06 -15.09
CA ARG A 47 -5.01 -10.99 -15.66
C ARG A 47 -5.91 -9.82 -16.06
N GLU A 48 -5.32 -8.63 -16.08
CA GLU A 48 -5.95 -7.47 -16.70
C GLU A 48 -6.43 -7.85 -18.11
N ASN A 49 -7.60 -7.34 -18.50
CA ASN A 49 -8.20 -7.56 -19.82
C ASN A 49 -8.73 -8.98 -20.11
N CYS A 50 -8.76 -9.86 -19.11
CA CYS A 50 -9.33 -11.21 -19.22
C CYS A 50 -10.70 -11.33 -18.52
N PHE A 51 -11.61 -12.10 -19.13
CA PHE A 51 -12.99 -12.29 -18.69
C PHE A 51 -13.39 -13.77 -18.67
N PRO A 52 -14.26 -14.20 -17.74
CA PRO A 52 -14.85 -15.55 -17.78
C PRO A 52 -15.69 -15.80 -19.01
N ARG A 53 -15.70 -17.04 -19.49
CA ARG A 53 -16.68 -17.51 -20.48
C ARG A 53 -17.78 -18.35 -19.80
N PRO A 54 -19.06 -18.18 -20.17
CA PRO A 54 -20.15 -19.01 -19.65
C PRO A 54 -19.98 -20.50 -19.95
N SER A 55 -19.35 -20.82 -21.10
CA SER A 55 -19.11 -22.19 -21.58
C SER A 55 -17.98 -22.93 -20.84
N GLY A 56 -17.29 -22.26 -19.91
CA GLY A 56 -16.02 -22.73 -19.35
C GLY A 56 -14.84 -22.03 -20.01
N GLY A 57 -13.77 -21.85 -19.23
CA GLY A 57 -12.58 -21.10 -19.65
C GLY A 57 -12.73 -19.59 -19.52
N CYS A 58 -11.92 -18.86 -20.28
CA CYS A 58 -11.78 -17.41 -20.19
C CYS A 58 -11.32 -16.82 -21.53
N ALA A 59 -11.56 -15.53 -21.73
CA ALA A 59 -11.19 -14.79 -22.93
C ALA A 59 -10.38 -13.55 -22.55
N CYS A 60 -9.24 -13.31 -23.18
CA CYS A 60 -8.36 -12.18 -22.91
C CYS A 60 -8.28 -11.26 -24.11
N THR A 61 -8.42 -9.95 -23.88
CA THR A 61 -8.20 -8.93 -24.90
C THR A 61 -6.72 -8.53 -24.91
N VAL A 62 -6.02 -8.89 -25.98
CA VAL A 62 -4.57 -8.68 -26.15
C VAL A 62 -4.35 -7.60 -27.22
N LYS A 63 -3.54 -6.59 -26.89
CA LYS A 63 -3.12 -5.55 -27.84
C LYS A 63 -1.91 -6.05 -28.62
N GLN A 64 -2.06 -6.17 -29.94
CA GLN A 64 -0.94 -6.45 -30.83
C GLN A 64 -0.14 -5.17 -31.14
N GLY A 65 1.09 -5.31 -31.66
CA GLY A 65 2.03 -4.22 -31.90
C GLY A 65 1.49 -3.07 -32.79
N ASP A 66 0.53 -3.37 -33.66
CA ASP A 66 -0.11 -2.39 -34.56
C ASP A 66 -1.28 -1.62 -33.90
N GLY A 67 -1.50 -1.82 -32.60
CA GLY A 67 -2.61 -1.22 -31.85
C GLY A 67 -3.95 -1.94 -32.03
N VAL A 68 -3.99 -3.02 -32.82
CA VAL A 68 -5.18 -3.87 -32.99
C VAL A 68 -5.40 -4.70 -31.73
N GLU A 69 -6.61 -4.61 -31.17
CA GLU A 69 -7.06 -5.45 -30.05
C GLU A 69 -7.65 -6.75 -30.60
N THR A 70 -7.11 -7.89 -30.18
CA THR A 70 -7.62 -9.23 -30.51
C THR A 70 -8.07 -9.96 -29.26
N VAL A 71 -9.13 -10.76 -29.37
CA VAL A 71 -9.64 -11.57 -28.27
C VAL A 71 -9.12 -12.99 -28.40
N GLU A 72 -8.29 -13.43 -27.46
CA GLU A 72 -7.83 -14.81 -27.36
C GLU A 72 -8.73 -15.60 -26.41
N ASN A 73 -9.13 -16.79 -26.82
CA ASN A 73 -9.97 -17.67 -26.03
C ASN A 73 -9.15 -18.83 -25.47
N TYR A 74 -9.24 -19.04 -24.15
CA TYR A 74 -8.59 -20.11 -23.43
C TYR A 74 -9.64 -21.03 -22.83
N ASP A 75 -9.44 -22.35 -22.95
CA ASP A 75 -10.37 -23.36 -22.45
C ASP A 75 -10.23 -23.57 -20.93
N SER A 76 -9.04 -23.32 -20.38
CA SER A 76 -8.76 -23.40 -18.95
C SER A 76 -8.73 -22.03 -18.30
N SER A 77 -9.46 -21.88 -17.19
CA SER A 77 -9.44 -20.66 -16.39
C SER A 77 -8.05 -20.32 -15.79
N GLU A 78 -7.16 -21.31 -15.64
CA GLU A 78 -5.84 -21.10 -15.06
C GLU A 78 -4.90 -20.33 -16.00
N GLN A 79 -5.11 -20.46 -17.31
CA GLN A 79 -4.32 -19.76 -18.32
C GLN A 79 -4.58 -18.25 -18.31
N CYS A 80 -5.75 -17.81 -17.84
CA CYS A 80 -6.03 -16.39 -17.67
C CYS A 80 -5.72 -15.88 -16.28
N ARG A 81 -5.21 -16.71 -15.36
CA ARG A 81 -4.78 -16.22 -14.04
C ARG A 81 -3.48 -15.44 -14.17
N LEU A 82 -3.32 -14.47 -13.27
CA LEU A 82 -2.04 -13.82 -13.03
C LEU A 82 -1.00 -14.88 -12.65
N ASP A 83 0.24 -14.65 -13.05
CA ASP A 83 1.36 -15.46 -12.57
C ASP A 83 1.39 -15.43 -11.04
N ILE A 84 1.74 -16.56 -10.42
CA ILE A 84 1.78 -16.71 -8.95
C ILE A 84 2.61 -15.59 -8.30
N ALA A 85 3.69 -15.17 -8.96
CA ALA A 85 4.51 -14.05 -8.52
C ALA A 85 3.73 -12.72 -8.49
N ALA A 86 3.03 -12.38 -9.57
CA ALA A 86 2.22 -11.17 -9.65
C ALA A 86 1.07 -11.19 -8.62
N GLN A 87 0.40 -12.33 -8.49
CA GLN A 87 -0.63 -12.54 -7.47
C GLN A 87 -0.09 -12.31 -6.06
N THR A 88 1.09 -12.85 -5.75
CA THR A 88 1.74 -12.68 -4.45
C THR A 88 2.08 -11.22 -4.17
N VAL A 89 2.50 -10.47 -5.19
CA VAL A 89 2.76 -9.02 -5.08
C VAL A 89 1.47 -8.26 -4.75
N HIS A 90 0.37 -8.54 -5.45
CA HIS A 90 -0.93 -7.92 -5.15
C HIS A 90 -1.41 -8.25 -3.73
N ASN A 91 -1.37 -9.53 -3.36
CA ASN A 91 -1.76 -9.98 -2.02
C ASN A 91 -0.90 -9.34 -0.94
N LYS A 92 0.42 -9.26 -1.14
CA LYS A 92 1.35 -8.62 -0.18
C LYS A 92 1.10 -7.13 -0.08
N LYS A 93 0.77 -6.45 -1.18
CA LYS A 93 0.43 -5.03 -1.17
C LYS A 93 -0.84 -4.77 -0.37
N GLN A 94 -1.91 -5.53 -0.64
CA GLN A 94 -3.17 -5.42 0.09
C GLN A 94 -2.98 -5.73 1.59
N LEU A 95 -2.26 -6.80 1.90
CA LEU A 95 -1.95 -7.20 3.28
C LEU A 95 -1.16 -6.09 4.00
N ASN A 96 -0.17 -5.49 3.35
CA ASN A 96 0.59 -4.37 3.92
C ASN A 96 -0.29 -3.13 4.18
N GLU A 97 -1.24 -2.84 3.29
CA GLU A 97 -2.22 -1.77 3.49
C GLU A 97 -3.13 -2.06 4.69
N GLU A 98 -3.61 -3.30 4.83
CA GLU A 98 -4.41 -3.74 5.97
C GLU A 98 -3.63 -3.70 7.29
N ILE A 99 -2.36 -4.13 7.30
CA ILE A 99 -1.47 -4.01 8.48
C ILE A 99 -1.29 -2.55 8.86
N LYS A 100 -1.07 -1.67 7.87
CA LYS A 100 -0.89 -0.24 8.12
C LYS A 100 -2.15 0.40 8.68
N ASP A 101 -3.32 0.00 8.20
CA ASP A 101 -4.60 0.48 8.74
C ASP A 101 -4.84 -0.02 10.17
N ARG A 102 -4.62 -1.31 10.43
CA ARG A 102 -4.86 -1.91 11.74
C ARG A 102 -3.87 -1.45 12.80
N TYR A 103 -2.59 -1.35 12.45
CA TYR A 103 -1.48 -1.21 13.41
C TYR A 103 -0.61 0.04 13.19
N GLY A 104 -0.79 0.79 12.10
CA GLY A 104 0.08 1.92 11.75
C GLY A 104 0.04 3.09 12.74
N ASN A 105 -0.93 3.11 13.66
CA ASN A 105 -1.04 4.13 14.71
C ASN A 105 -0.78 3.59 16.13
N TYR A 106 -0.09 2.45 16.26
CA TYR A 106 0.35 1.95 17.55
C TYR A 106 1.36 2.90 18.19
N LYS A 107 1.30 3.02 19.52
CA LYS A 107 2.26 3.74 20.35
C LYS A 107 3.64 3.12 20.21
N GLN A 108 4.67 3.94 20.46
CA GLN A 108 6.03 3.43 20.62
C GLN A 108 6.03 2.41 21.77
N ASP A 109 6.81 1.34 21.58
CA ASP A 109 6.92 0.22 22.51
C ASP A 109 5.64 -0.62 22.72
N CYS A 110 4.64 -0.48 21.85
CA CYS A 110 3.46 -1.34 21.83
C CYS A 110 3.43 -2.26 20.61
N PHE A 111 3.04 -3.52 20.80
CA PHE A 111 3.04 -4.57 19.79
C PHE A 111 1.70 -5.33 19.75
N PRO A 112 1.21 -5.76 18.58
CA PRO A 112 0.01 -6.58 18.47
C PRO A 112 0.24 -8.02 18.95
N LEU A 113 -0.78 -8.66 19.51
CA LEU A 113 -0.72 -10.06 19.97
C LEU A 113 -1.43 -11.02 19.00
N PRO A 114 -0.93 -12.26 18.83
CA PRO A 114 -1.61 -13.27 18.01
C PRO A 114 -3.01 -13.64 18.52
N SER A 115 -3.22 -13.62 19.84
CA SER A 115 -4.50 -13.94 20.49
C SER A 115 -5.53 -12.81 20.43
N GLY A 116 -5.19 -11.70 19.78
CA GLY A 116 -5.96 -10.46 19.87
C GLY A 116 -5.42 -9.54 20.96
N GLY A 117 -5.70 -8.25 20.81
CA GLY A 117 -5.17 -7.21 21.68
C GLY A 117 -3.72 -6.82 21.37
N CYS A 118 -3.07 -6.23 22.35
CA CYS A 118 -1.75 -5.64 22.21
C CYS A 118 -1.02 -5.55 23.55
N MET A 119 0.30 -5.39 23.51
CA MET A 119 1.14 -5.34 24.69
C MET A 119 2.13 -4.19 24.57
N CYS A 120 2.24 -3.39 25.61
CA CYS A 120 3.10 -2.22 25.66
C CYS A 120 4.19 -2.40 26.71
N THR A 121 5.41 -1.98 26.40
CA THR A 121 6.46 -1.79 27.39
C THR A 121 6.26 -0.41 28.04
N GLU A 122 5.88 -0.41 29.31
CA GLU A 122 5.68 0.78 30.13
C GLU A 122 6.74 0.81 31.24
N ARG A 123 6.97 1.98 31.85
CA ARG A 123 7.85 2.07 33.03
C ARG A 123 7.03 2.06 34.32
N ASP A 124 7.44 1.24 35.28
CA ASP A 124 6.85 1.24 36.61
C ASP A 124 7.31 2.47 37.44
N ALA A 125 6.81 2.58 38.68
CA ALA A 125 7.17 3.67 39.59
C ALA A 125 8.65 3.69 40.00
N VAL A 126 9.34 2.55 39.88
CA VAL A 126 10.77 2.38 40.19
C VAL A 126 11.63 2.75 38.97
N GLY A 127 11.04 2.78 37.79
CA GLY A 127 11.68 3.08 36.50
C GLY A 127 12.03 1.84 35.67
N ASN A 128 11.61 0.64 36.10
CA ASN A 128 11.85 -0.60 35.36
C ASN A 128 10.84 -0.74 34.22
N GLU A 129 11.28 -1.39 33.14
CA GLU A 129 10.44 -1.72 32.00
C GLU A 129 9.55 -2.94 32.31
N VAL A 130 8.25 -2.74 32.23
CA VAL A 130 7.22 -3.76 32.47
C VAL A 130 6.34 -3.91 31.25
N MET A 131 5.98 -5.15 30.91
CA MET A 131 5.10 -5.44 29.80
C MET A 131 3.65 -5.48 30.27
N LYS A 132 2.83 -4.57 29.78
CA LYS A 132 1.41 -4.49 30.10
C LYS A 132 0.59 -4.93 28.90
N LYS A 133 -0.25 -5.95 29.12
CA LYS A 133 -1.17 -6.47 28.11
C LYS A 133 -2.50 -5.74 28.17
N TYR A 134 -3.05 -5.44 26.99
CA TYR A 134 -4.37 -4.90 26.77
C TYR A 134 -5.13 -5.84 25.83
N ASP A 135 -6.36 -6.20 26.20
CA ASP A 135 -7.19 -7.08 25.37
C ASP A 135 -7.74 -6.36 24.12
N ASP A 136 -7.91 -5.03 24.22
CA ASP A 136 -8.33 -4.18 23.11
C ASP A 136 -7.16 -3.41 22.50
N GLY A 137 -7.03 -3.49 21.17
CA GLY A 137 -6.02 -2.76 20.40
C GLY A 137 -6.14 -1.23 20.48
N VAL A 138 -7.25 -0.69 20.99
CA VAL A 138 -7.48 0.75 21.12
C VAL A 138 -6.54 1.38 22.14
N HIS A 139 -6.23 0.68 23.24
CA HIS A 139 -5.33 1.17 24.28
C HIS A 139 -3.90 1.34 23.80
N CYS A 140 -3.48 0.57 22.79
CA CYS A 140 -2.15 0.67 22.20
C CYS A 140 -2.05 1.71 21.10
N LYS A 141 -3.17 2.28 20.64
CA LYS A 141 -3.14 3.32 19.59
C LYS A 141 -2.92 4.70 20.20
N PHE A 142 -2.32 5.60 19.43
CA PHE A 142 -2.39 7.03 19.76
C PHE A 142 -3.84 7.48 19.63
N SER A 143 -4.37 8.17 20.64
CA SER A 143 -5.65 8.88 20.47
C SER A 143 -5.46 9.85 19.31
N GLN A 144 -6.33 9.78 18.30
CA GLN A 144 -6.23 10.54 17.04
C GLN A 144 -6.20 12.08 17.22
N LYS A 145 -6.27 12.60 18.45
CA LYS A 145 -6.14 14.02 18.78
C LYS A 145 -4.78 14.64 18.40
N THR A 146 -3.79 13.87 17.96
CA THR A 146 -2.52 14.43 17.45
C THR A 146 -2.28 14.19 15.96
N LYS A 147 -3.30 13.80 15.20
CA LYS A 147 -3.29 14.18 13.78
C LYS A 147 -3.57 15.66 13.77
N ARG A 148 -2.50 16.47 13.99
CA ARG A 148 -2.47 17.89 13.65
C ARG A 148 -3.21 17.98 12.34
N THR A 149 -4.44 18.47 12.38
CA THR A 149 -5.18 18.77 11.19
C THR A 149 -4.22 19.61 10.37
N ALA A 150 -4.08 19.33 9.07
CA ALA A 150 -3.27 20.18 8.20
C ALA A 150 -3.74 21.66 8.23
N ASN A 151 -4.85 21.94 8.92
CA ASN A 151 -5.39 23.26 9.23
C ASN A 151 -4.93 23.88 10.56
N GLU A 152 -4.34 23.12 11.50
CA GLU A 152 -3.55 23.66 12.60
C GLU A 152 -2.08 23.78 12.16
N GLN A 153 -1.88 24.45 11.02
CA GLN A 153 -0.62 25.11 10.80
C GLN A 153 -0.50 26.11 11.97
N PRO A 154 0.50 25.97 12.88
CA PRO A 154 0.71 26.97 13.91
C PRO A 154 0.73 28.32 13.19
N PRO A 155 0.02 29.35 13.68
CA PRO A 155 -0.05 30.63 12.99
C PRO A 155 1.35 30.95 12.51
N GLN A 156 1.54 31.13 11.20
CA GLN A 156 2.89 31.16 10.62
C GLN A 156 3.78 32.22 11.30
N ASN A 157 3.14 33.20 11.96
CA ASN A 157 3.72 34.30 12.71
C ASN A 157 3.74 34.14 14.25
N ALA A 158 3.37 33.00 14.83
CA ALA A 158 3.68 32.74 16.23
C ALA A 158 5.20 32.56 16.35
N ARG A 159 5.84 33.60 16.88
CA ARG A 159 7.28 33.65 17.13
C ARG A 159 7.60 32.64 18.24
N ASP A 160 7.86 31.39 17.84
CA ASP A 160 8.31 30.34 18.75
C ASP A 160 9.80 30.56 19.06
N PRO A 161 10.17 30.83 20.33
CA PRO A 161 11.55 31.09 20.71
C PRO A 161 12.48 29.88 20.43
N VAL A 162 11.95 28.65 20.48
CA VAL A 162 12.73 27.44 20.17
C VAL A 162 13.05 27.38 18.69
N ARG A 163 12.06 27.67 17.83
CA ARG A 163 12.24 27.72 16.37
C ARG A 163 13.21 28.83 15.95
N GLU A 164 13.09 30.01 16.55
CA GLU A 164 13.97 31.15 16.27
C GLU A 164 15.42 30.83 16.68
N ARG A 165 15.63 30.23 17.86
CA ARG A 165 16.96 29.79 18.29
C ARG A 165 17.56 28.72 17.38
N ALA A 166 16.76 27.75 16.94
CA ALA A 166 17.19 26.71 16.01
C ALA A 166 17.60 27.31 14.64
N GLN A 167 16.80 28.23 14.11
CA GLN A 167 17.08 28.90 12.85
C GLN A 167 18.30 29.82 12.94
N ALA A 168 18.50 30.51 14.07
CA ALA A 168 19.69 31.32 14.32
C ALA A 168 20.96 30.45 14.39
N ASN A 169 20.90 29.29 15.05
CA ASN A 169 22.01 28.34 15.10
C ASN A 169 22.34 27.80 13.69
N TYR A 170 21.32 27.35 12.96
CA TYR A 170 21.50 26.92 11.56
C TYR A 170 22.14 28.02 10.71
N ARG A 171 21.67 29.27 10.82
CA ARG A 171 22.24 30.41 10.10
C ARG A 171 23.70 30.65 10.47
N ALA A 172 24.09 30.51 11.74
CA ALA A 172 25.47 30.63 12.17
C ALA A 172 26.36 29.56 11.53
N VAL A 173 25.91 28.31 11.49
CA VAL A 173 26.62 27.22 10.81
C VAL A 173 26.75 27.47 9.31
N ILE A 174 25.69 27.95 8.66
CA ILE A 174 25.75 28.30 7.23
C ILE A 174 26.74 29.43 6.97
N ASN A 175 26.77 30.47 7.81
CA ASN A 175 27.74 31.55 7.67
C ASN A 175 29.17 31.03 7.87
N GLU A 176 29.41 30.19 8.87
CA GLU A 176 30.71 29.57 9.12
C GLU A 176 31.16 28.70 7.92
N LEU A 177 30.26 27.91 7.35
CA LEU A 177 30.56 27.12 6.15
C LEU A 177 30.87 28.05 4.98
N ASN A 178 30.03 29.05 4.70
CA ASN A 178 30.26 29.99 3.61
C ASN A 178 31.62 30.70 3.73
N GLU A 179 32.03 31.08 4.93
CA GLU A 179 33.36 31.68 5.18
C GLU A 179 34.50 30.69 4.90
N LYS A 180 34.35 29.42 5.30
CA LYS A 180 35.34 28.36 5.02
C LYS A 180 35.44 28.02 3.52
N PHE A 181 34.32 28.08 2.80
CA PHE A 181 34.26 27.83 1.36
C PHE A 181 34.51 29.08 0.52
N LYS A 182 34.62 30.27 1.12
CA LYS A 182 34.79 31.52 0.38
C LYS A 182 36.10 31.53 -0.41
N GLY A 183 35.95 31.78 -1.71
CA GLY A 183 37.06 31.85 -2.67
C GLY A 183 37.79 30.52 -2.88
N LEU A 184 37.27 29.40 -2.37
CA LEU A 184 37.86 28.07 -2.58
C LEU A 184 37.60 27.61 -4.03
N LYS A 185 38.61 27.00 -4.67
CA LYS A 185 38.50 26.48 -6.03
C LYS A 185 37.44 25.37 -6.10
N GLU A 186 36.72 25.30 -7.22
CA GLU A 186 35.76 24.22 -7.49
C GLU A 186 36.45 22.85 -7.40
N GLY A 187 35.79 21.89 -6.75
CA GLY A 187 36.33 20.56 -6.50
C GLY A 187 37.40 20.49 -5.39
N CYS A 188 37.68 21.60 -4.69
CA CYS A 188 38.51 21.61 -3.49
C CYS A 188 37.68 21.62 -2.21
N PHE A 189 38.12 20.86 -1.21
CA PHE A 189 37.47 20.73 0.09
C PHE A 189 38.35 21.34 1.20
N PRO A 190 37.79 22.18 2.09
CA PRO A 190 38.55 22.84 3.14
C PRO A 190 39.04 21.84 4.19
N ARG A 191 40.27 22.04 4.68
CA ARG A 191 40.87 21.23 5.76
C ARG A 191 41.49 22.14 6.81
N PRO A 192 41.78 21.64 8.03
CA PRO A 192 42.49 22.42 9.04
C PRO A 192 43.86 22.95 8.59
N LYS A 193 44.51 22.28 7.63
CA LYS A 193 45.74 22.75 6.96
C LYS A 193 45.59 22.55 5.46
N GLY A 194 45.36 23.64 4.73
CA GLY A 194 45.19 23.64 3.28
C GLY A 194 43.87 23.00 2.82
N CYS A 195 43.90 22.28 1.70
CA CYS A 195 42.72 21.69 1.08
C CYS A 195 43.02 20.34 0.41
N LEU A 196 41.95 19.63 0.07
CA LEU A 196 41.98 18.46 -0.79
C LEU A 196 41.24 18.77 -2.08
N CYS A 197 41.93 18.77 -3.21
CA CYS A 197 41.36 19.10 -4.52
C CYS A 197 41.23 17.85 -5.39
N VAL A 198 40.10 17.69 -6.05
CA VAL A 198 39.93 16.69 -7.11
C VAL A 198 40.55 17.25 -8.38
N ILE A 199 41.56 16.58 -8.93
CA ILE A 199 42.22 16.99 -10.19
C ILE A 199 41.57 16.33 -11.40
N GLY A 200 41.03 15.12 -11.24
CA GLY A 200 40.46 14.36 -12.34
C GLY A 200 39.90 13.03 -11.89
N LYS A 201 39.67 12.13 -12.85
CA LYS A 201 39.19 10.77 -12.62
C LYS A 201 40.17 9.74 -13.18
N ASP A 202 40.35 8.64 -12.44
CA ASP A 202 41.09 7.47 -12.88
C ASP A 202 40.34 6.71 -13.99
N ARG A 203 40.99 5.68 -14.56
CA ARG A 203 40.37 4.74 -15.53
C ARG A 203 39.13 4.03 -14.98
N ASP A 204 39.08 3.85 -13.66
CA ASP A 204 37.94 3.27 -12.94
C ASP A 204 36.85 4.30 -12.58
N GLY A 205 36.99 5.56 -12.99
CA GLY A 205 36.06 6.65 -12.68
C GLY A 205 36.17 7.22 -11.26
N ARG A 206 37.13 6.75 -10.45
CA ARG A 206 37.42 7.28 -9.10
C ARG A 206 38.09 8.64 -9.15
N ASP A 207 37.79 9.50 -8.19
CA ASP A 207 38.37 10.84 -8.12
C ASP A 207 39.84 10.80 -7.69
N ILE A 208 40.72 11.35 -8.53
CA ILE A 208 42.13 11.58 -8.22
C ILE A 208 42.20 12.83 -7.37
N THR A 209 42.61 12.68 -6.12
CA THR A 209 42.71 13.79 -5.17
C THR A 209 44.16 14.19 -4.92
N GLU A 210 44.41 15.51 -4.88
CA GLU A 210 45.68 16.09 -4.50
C GLU A 210 45.50 16.93 -3.24
N ARG A 211 46.43 16.75 -2.29
CA ARG A 211 46.46 17.54 -1.07
C ARG A 211 47.39 18.74 -1.23
N ARG A 212 46.85 19.94 -1.02
CA ARG A 212 47.63 21.19 -0.98
C ARG A 212 47.72 21.68 0.46
N MET A 213 48.89 22.14 0.87
CA MET A 213 49.16 22.53 2.26
C MET A 213 49.00 24.02 2.52
N LYS A 214 48.93 24.85 1.46
CA LYS A 214 48.80 26.31 1.56
C LYS A 214 47.43 26.75 1.06
N ASP A 215 46.77 27.60 1.82
CA ASP A 215 45.43 28.12 1.48
C ASP A 215 45.43 28.92 0.17
N ARG A 216 46.54 29.58 -0.16
CA ARG A 216 46.70 30.33 -1.42
C ARG A 216 46.63 29.45 -2.68
N ASP A 217 47.01 28.18 -2.57
CA ASP A 217 46.99 27.22 -3.69
C ASP A 217 45.60 26.57 -3.83
N CYS A 218 44.78 26.71 -2.78
CA CYS A 218 43.41 26.22 -2.68
C CYS A 218 42.37 27.26 -3.13
N LYS A 219 42.69 28.55 -2.95
CA LYS A 219 41.79 29.66 -3.27
C LYS A 219 42.09 30.29 -4.63
N CYS A 220 41.07 30.84 -5.26
CA CYS A 220 41.19 31.63 -6.48
C CYS A 220 41.83 32.97 -6.16
N GLN A 221 42.80 33.39 -6.96
CA GLN A 221 43.32 34.75 -6.87
C GLN A 221 42.30 35.75 -7.44
N PRO A 222 42.30 37.02 -6.97
CA PRO A 222 41.43 38.05 -7.53
C PRO A 222 41.65 38.20 -9.04
N GLY A 223 40.60 37.98 -9.83
CA GLY A 223 40.65 38.06 -11.30
C GLY A 223 41.21 36.82 -12.00
N GLU A 224 41.58 35.76 -11.29
CA GLU A 224 42.05 34.50 -11.92
C GLU A 224 40.87 33.76 -12.58
N ARG A 225 40.98 33.53 -13.90
CA ARG A 225 40.12 32.62 -14.66
C ARG A 225 40.89 31.33 -14.92
N SER A 226 40.81 30.37 -14.01
CA SER A 226 41.34 29.02 -14.20
C SER A 226 40.23 27.97 -14.12
N HIS A 227 40.53 26.72 -14.45
CA HIS A 227 39.53 25.65 -14.64
C HIS A 227 38.66 25.34 -13.40
N GLY A 228 39.01 25.89 -12.23
CA GLY A 228 38.22 25.81 -10.98
C GLY A 228 37.81 27.16 -10.39
N CYS A 229 37.94 28.27 -11.12
CA CYS A 229 37.59 29.62 -10.66
C CYS A 229 36.53 30.23 -11.59
N PRO A 230 35.24 30.11 -11.25
CA PRO A 230 34.18 30.76 -12.02
C PRO A 230 34.25 32.30 -11.89
N THR A 231 33.68 33.00 -12.87
CA THR A 231 33.78 34.47 -13.01
C THR A 231 33.19 35.25 -11.81
N GLY A 232 32.33 34.61 -11.01
CA GLY A 232 31.77 35.19 -9.76
C GLY A 232 32.72 35.12 -8.56
N GLY A 233 34.02 35.19 -8.78
CA GLY A 233 35.07 34.91 -7.78
C GLY A 233 34.97 35.74 -6.50
N ALA A 234 35.22 35.06 -5.38
CA ALA A 234 35.52 35.58 -4.03
C ALA A 234 34.52 36.55 -3.38
#